data_AF-A0A661ZVL9-F1
#
_entry.id   AF-A0A661ZVL9-F1
#
_cell.length_a   1.000
_cell.length_b   1.000
_cell.length_c   1.000
_cell.angle_alpha   90.00
_cell.angle_beta   90.00
_cell.angle_gamma   90.00
#
_symmetry.space_group_name_H-M   'P 1'
#
loop_
_entity.id
_entity.type
_entity.pdbx_description
1 polymer ?
#
loop_
_entity_poly.entity_id
_entity_poly.type
_entity_poly.pdbx_seq_one_letter_code
_entity_poly.pdbx_strand_id
1 'polypeptide(L)' 'MKMTIKKVTTLGKLSAGSLFICETTLCLKTEYRTEKGATEAFIVGSGEFFSGGGHSPEKREQLEVLQVELAYFN' A
#
# COMPACT_ATOMS: atom_id res chain seq x y z
N MET A 1 -11.55 -16.41 5.44
CA MET A 1 -10.51 -15.36 5.58
C MET A 1 -11.22 -14.06 5.94
N LYS A 2 -10.77 -13.36 6.99
CA LYS A 2 -11.31 -12.06 7.41
C LYS A 2 -10.26 -10.99 7.21
N MET A 3 -10.65 -9.90 6.57
CA MET A 3 -9.83 -8.69 6.47
C MET A 3 -10.25 -7.71 7.56
N THR A 4 -9.28 -7.14 8.27
CA THR A 4 -9.51 -6.11 9.28
C THR A 4 -8.67 -4.88 8.98
N ILE A 5 -9.25 -3.69 9.17
CA ILE A 5 -8.50 -2.43 9.13
C ILE A 5 -7.77 -2.29 10.46
N LYS A 6 -6.44 -2.16 10.42
CA LYS A 6 -5.60 -1.94 11.60
C LYS A 6 -5.53 -0.47 11.99
N LYS A 7 -5.27 0.40 11.02
CA LYS A 7 -5.14 1.84 11.22
C LYS A 7 -5.24 2.61 9.90
N VAL A 8 -5.61 3.88 10.01
CA VAL A 8 -5.39 4.89 8.97
C VAL A 8 -3.97 5.42 9.11
N THR A 9 -3.23 5.51 8.02
CA THR A 9 -1.85 6.02 8.02
C THR A 9 -1.45 6.54 6.64
N THR A 10 -0.18 6.90 6.45
CA THR A 10 0.35 7.26 5.14
C THR A 10 1.20 6.14 4.54
N LEU A 11 1.26 6.05 3.21
CA LEU A 11 2.01 5.00 2.49
C LEU A 11 3.47 4.90 2.97
N GLY A 12 4.13 6.02 3.21
CA GLY A 12 5.53 6.03 3.65
C GLY A 12 5.75 5.44 5.05
N LYS A 13 4.73 5.48 5.93
CA LYS A 13 4.81 4.96 7.30
C LYS A 13 4.55 3.45 7.40
N LEU A 14 4.07 2.82 6.34
CA LEU A 14 3.92 1.37 6.30
C LEU A 14 5.28 0.67 6.23
N SER A 15 5.43 -0.47 6.90
CA SER A 15 6.59 -1.33 6.67
C SER A 15 6.47 -2.04 5.31
N ALA A 16 7.60 -2.46 4.74
CA ALA A 16 7.59 -3.39 3.62
C ALA A 16 6.77 -4.65 3.95
N GLY A 17 6.08 -5.21 2.96
CA GLY A 17 5.19 -6.35 3.13
C GLY A 17 3.80 -6.01 3.69
N SER A 18 3.53 -4.76 4.07
CA SER A 18 2.20 -4.36 4.54
C SER A 18 1.18 -4.39 3.41
N LEU A 19 0.01 -4.95 3.70
CA LEU A 19 -1.19 -4.78 2.88
C LEU A 19 -1.89 -3.47 3.25
N PHE A 20 -2.40 -2.77 2.25
CA PHE A 20 -3.15 -1.54 2.45
C PHE A 20 -4.24 -1.37 1.39
N ILE A 21 -5.28 -0.62 1.74
CA ILE A 21 -6.29 -0.13 0.80
C ILE A 21 -6.04 1.36 0.58
N CYS A 22 -5.97 1.76 -0.69
CA CYS A 22 -6.05 3.15 -1.09
C CYS A 22 -7.33 3.31 -1.90
N GLU A 23 -8.22 4.20 -1.44
CA GLU A 23 -9.59 4.34 -1.95
C GLU A 23 -10.35 3.00 -1.94
N THR A 24 -10.38 2.29 -3.07
CA THR A 24 -11.05 0.98 -3.24
C THR A 24 -10.10 -0.15 -3.63
N THR A 25 -8.80 0.14 -3.75
CA THR A 25 -7.82 -0.80 -4.31
C THR A 25 -6.95 -1.42 -3.23
N LEU A 26 -6.95 -2.75 -3.14
CA LEU A 26 -6.06 -3.50 -2.25
C LEU A 26 -4.67 -3.63 -2.88
N CYS A 27 -3.64 -3.24 -2.12
CA CYS A 27 -2.26 -3.18 -2.56
C CYS A 27 -1.30 -3.82 -1.54
N LEU A 28 -0.14 -4.24 -2.04
CA LEU A 28 1.00 -4.71 -1.25
C LEU A 28 2.16 -3.71 -1.37
N LYS A 29 2.63 -3.17 -0.24
CA LYS A 29 3.84 -2.35 -0.21
C LYS A 29 5.09 -3.24 -0.31
N THR A 30 5.99 -2.89 -1.22
CA THR A 30 7.28 -3.58 -1.35
C THR A 30 8.36 -2.93 -0.48
N GLU A 31 9.52 -3.56 -0.38
CA GLU A 31 10.73 -2.94 0.18
C GLU A 31 11.44 -2.01 -0.81
N TYR A 32 11.10 -2.09 -2.09
CA TYR A 32 11.77 -1.39 -3.17
C TYR A 32 11.22 0.01 -3.42
N ARG A 33 12.04 0.77 -4.11
CA ARG A 33 11.80 2.16 -4.49
C ARG A 33 12.05 2.26 -5.99
N THR A 34 11.20 3.00 -6.69
CA THR A 34 11.42 3.36 -8.09
C THR A 34 12.75 4.12 -8.24
N GLU A 35 13.26 4.25 -9.48
CA GLU A 35 14.45 5.06 -9.77
C GLU A 35 14.34 6.52 -9.28
N LYS A 36 13.11 7.03 -9.16
CA LYS A 36 12.81 8.38 -8.65
C LYS A 36 12.69 8.43 -7.12
N GLY A 37 12.86 7.31 -6.41
CA GLY A 37 12.79 7.22 -4.95
C GLY A 37 11.39 7.01 -4.36
N ALA A 38 10.34 6.86 -5.19
CA ALA A 38 8.99 6.60 -4.71
C ALA A 38 8.82 5.14 -4.25
N THR A 39 8.07 4.89 -3.16
CA THR A 39 7.71 3.52 -2.73
C THR A 39 7.04 2.75 -3.86
N GLU A 40 7.55 1.56 -4.15
CA GLU A 40 6.89 0.60 -5.05
C GLU A 40 5.85 -0.23 -4.29
N ALA A 41 4.71 -0.42 -4.94
CA ALA A 41 3.61 -1.22 -4.45
C ALA A 41 2.88 -1.86 -5.63
N PHE A 42 2.23 -2.99 -5.39
CA PHE A 42 1.49 -3.73 -6.40
C PHE A 42 0.02 -3.85 -6.03
N ILE A 43 -0.85 -3.77 -7.04
CA ILE A 43 -2.28 -4.04 -6.89
C ILE A 43 -2.47 -5.54 -6.78
N VAL A 44 -3.08 -6.03 -5.69
CA VAL A 44 -3.20 -7.47 -5.42
C VAL A 44 -4.06 -8.18 -6.48
N GLY A 45 -5.09 -7.50 -7.01
CA GLY A 45 -6.01 -8.09 -7.99
C GLY A 45 -5.43 -8.24 -9.41
N SER A 46 -4.55 -7.33 -9.85
CA SER A 46 -4.02 -7.31 -11.22
C SER A 46 -2.52 -7.60 -11.32
N GLY A 47 -1.77 -7.47 -10.23
CA GLY A 47 -0.30 -7.53 -10.24
C GLY A 47 0.36 -6.28 -10.81
N GLU A 48 -0.40 -5.29 -11.25
CA GLU A 48 0.14 -4.05 -11.80
C GLU A 48 0.76 -3.16 -10.71
N PHE A 49 1.69 -2.30 -11.12
CA PHE A 49 2.23 -1.28 -10.24
C PHE A 49 1.14 -0.31 -9.80
N PHE A 50 0.97 -0.16 -8.49
CA PHE A 50 0.15 0.89 -7.92
C PHE A 50 0.86 2.23 -8.13
N SER A 51 0.29 3.15 -8.90
CA SER A 51 0.89 4.47 -9.14
C SER A 51 0.54 5.50 -8.05
N GLY A 52 -0.63 5.32 -7.40
CA GLY A 52 -1.12 6.15 -6.30
C GLY A 52 -1.44 7.60 -6.66
N GLY A 53 -1.47 7.97 -7.95
CA GLY A 53 -1.85 9.32 -8.40
C GLY A 53 -0.90 10.47 -8.00
N GLY A 54 0.14 10.20 -7.20
CA GLY A 54 1.13 11.19 -6.78
C GLY A 54 2.16 11.47 -7.89
N HIS A 55 2.23 12.72 -8.35
CA HIS A 55 3.22 13.14 -9.37
C HIS A 55 4.66 13.26 -8.87
N SER A 56 4.89 13.13 -7.56
CA SER A 56 6.24 13.10 -6.97
C SER A 56 6.36 12.00 -5.91
N PRO A 57 7.58 11.48 -5.67
CA PRO A 57 7.85 10.52 -4.60
C PRO A 57 7.30 10.96 -3.25
N GLU A 58 7.54 12.22 -2.87
CA GLU A 58 7.16 12.77 -1.58
C GLU A 58 5.65 12.79 -1.42
N LYS A 59 4.91 13.25 -2.45
CA LYS A 59 3.45 13.24 -2.44
C LYS A 59 2.90 11.82 -2.33
N ARG A 60 3.55 10.87 -2.98
CA ARG A 60 3.16 9.46 -2.93
C ARG A 60 3.36 8.86 -1.54
N GLU A 61 4.43 9.21 -0.82
CA GLU A 61 4.62 8.79 0.58
C GLU A 61 3.54 9.34 1.53
N GLN A 62 2.93 10.48 1.20
CA GLN A 62 1.89 11.12 2.00
C GLN A 62 0.47 10.64 1.68
N LEU A 63 0.29 9.73 0.70
CA LEU A 63 -1.03 9.17 0.40
C LEU A 63 -1.63 8.52 1.64
N GLU A 64 -2.85 8.93 1.99
CA GLU A 64 -3.62 8.30 3.04
C GLU A 64 -4.07 6.91 2.60
N VAL A 65 -3.83 5.92 3.46
CA VAL A 65 -4.10 4.52 3.20
C VAL A 65 -4.61 3.84 4.47
N LEU A 66 -5.39 2.78 4.28
CA LEU A 66 -5.89 1.93 5.35
C LEU A 66 -4.98 0.70 5.42
N GLN A 67 -4.18 0.56 6.48
CA GLN A 67 -3.44 -0.68 6.68
C GLN A 67 -4.41 -1.80 7.03
N VAL A 68 -4.29 -2.95 6.36
CA VAL A 68 -5.15 -4.11 6.60
C VAL A 68 -4.35 -5.35 6.98
N GLU A 69 -5.00 -6.28 7.67
CA GLU A 69 -4.48 -7.60 7.98
C GLU A 69 -5.48 -8.68 7.52
N LEU A 70 -4.94 -9.80 7.05
CA LEU A 70 -5.72 -10.98 6.68
C LEU A 70 -5.53 -12.05 7.75
N ALA A 71 -6.64 -12.55 8.29
CA ALA A 71 -6.65 -13.67 9.23
C ALA A 71 -7.42 -14.85 8.64
N TYR A 72 -6.88 -16.05 8.81
CA TYR A 72 -7.62 -17.29 8.64
C TYR A 72 -8.32 -17.63 9.97
N PHE A 73 -9.54 -18.15 9.90
CA PHE A 73 -10.15 -18.77 11.07
C PHE A 73 -9.65 -20.21 11.13
N ASN A 74 -9.23 -20.65 12.32
CA ASN A 74 -9.20 -22.08 12.63
C ASN A 74 -10.61 -22.55 12.95
#